data_AF-A0A2U2DH35-F1
#
_entry.id   AF-A0A2U2DH35-F1
#
_cell.length_a   1.000
_cell.length_b   1.000
_cell.length_c   1.000
_cell.angle_alpha   90.00
_cell.angle_beta   90.00
_cell.angle_gamma   90.00
#
_symmetry.space_group_name_H-M   'P 1'
#
loop_
_entity.id
_entity.type
_entity.pdbx_description
1 polymer ?
#
loop_
_entity_poly.entity_id
_entity_poly.type
_entity_poly.pdbx_seq_one_letter_code
_entity_poly.pdbx_strand_id
1 'polypeptide(L)' 'MVLEDMASGLEAIGVRFLQIKISHVTVAADPEPGTKDPFDRLLPARCDVEGLLLVTVDRALAGHRLTLTF' A
#
# COMPACT_ATOMS: atom_id res chain seq x y z
N MET A 1 -24.74 -4.02 -8.26
CA MET A 1 -23.75 -3.73 -7.21
C MET A 1 -23.15 -2.39 -7.56
N VAL A 2 -23.64 -1.32 -6.95
CA VAL A 2 -23.17 0.03 -7.27
C VAL A 2 -21.84 0.22 -6.55
N LEU A 3 -20.86 0.83 -7.22
CA LEU A 3 -19.52 1.08 -6.69
C LEU A 3 -19.54 1.80 -5.32
N GLU A 4 -20.64 2.50 -5.03
CA GLU A 4 -20.96 3.21 -3.80
C GLU A 4 -20.94 2.33 -2.53
N ASP A 5 -21.27 1.04 -2.64
CA ASP A 5 -21.30 0.12 -1.49
C ASP A 5 -19.98 -0.64 -1.26
N MET A 6 -18.97 -0.43 -2.11
CA MET A 6 -17.74 -1.23 -2.08
C MET A 6 -16.96 -1.07 -0.77
N ALA A 7 -16.90 0.13 -0.21
CA ALA A 7 -16.22 0.36 1.06
C ALA A 7 -16.87 -0.45 2.20
N SER A 8 -18.19 -0.33 2.33
CA SER A 8 -18.98 -1.06 3.32
C SER A 8 -18.86 -2.58 3.13
N GLY A 9 -18.86 -3.06 1.88
CA GLY A 9 -18.67 -4.47 1.57
C GLY A 9 -17.29 -5.01 1.97
N LEU A 10 -16.23 -4.21 1.75
CA LEU A 10 -14.87 -4.56 2.15
C LEU A 10 -14.71 -4.59 3.68
N GLU A 11 -15.29 -3.62 4.38
CA GLU A 11 -15.32 -3.62 5.85
C GLU A 11 -16.08 -4.83 6.41
N ALA A 12 -17.19 -5.21 5.78
CA ALA A 12 -17.99 -6.37 6.21
C ALA A 12 -17.23 -7.70 6.11
N ILE A 13 -16.25 -7.82 5.19
CA ILE A 13 -15.37 -8.99 5.08
C ILE A 13 -14.08 -8.86 5.90
N GLY A 14 -13.95 -7.81 6.73
CA GLY A 14 -12.85 -7.62 7.68
C GLY A 14 -11.67 -6.80 7.15
N VAL A 15 -11.79 -6.17 5.98
CA VAL A 15 -10.76 -5.21 5.50
C VAL A 15 -10.82 -3.95 6.34
N ARG A 16 -9.66 -3.45 6.77
CA ARG A 16 -9.54 -2.17 7.47
C ARG A 16 -8.93 -1.14 6.55
N PHE A 17 -9.61 0.00 6.37
CA PHE A 17 -9.05 1.14 5.67
C PHE A 17 -8.04 1.88 6.55
N LEU A 18 -6.84 2.10 6.03
CA LEU A 18 -5.81 2.87 6.70
C LEU A 18 -5.78 4.29 6.15
N GLN A 19 -6.05 5.27 7.03
CA GLN A 19 -5.93 6.68 6.68
C GLN A 19 -4.48 7.05 6.39
N ILE A 20 -4.27 7.87 5.35
CA ILE A 20 -2.96 8.43 5.03
C ILE A 20 -2.56 9.47 6.09
N LYS A 21 -1.37 9.33 6.65
CA LYS A 21 -0.80 10.24 7.65
C LYS A 21 0.48 10.88 7.12
N ILE A 22 0.88 11.99 7.73
CA ILE A 22 2.13 12.70 7.37
C ILE A 22 3.35 11.76 7.50
N SER A 23 3.35 10.86 8.48
CA SER A 23 4.42 9.86 8.65
C SER A 23 4.63 8.98 7.41
N HIS A 24 3.57 8.69 6.65
CA HIS A 24 3.66 7.88 5.43
C HIS A 24 4.37 8.62 4.28
N VAL A 25 4.39 9.96 4.29
CA VAL A 25 5.04 10.76 3.22
C VAL A 25 6.42 11.28 3.64
N THR A 26 6.71 11.36 4.93
CA THR A 26 8.02 11.80 5.44
C THR A 26 9.04 10.68 5.51
N VAL A 27 8.59 9.42 5.56
CA VAL A 27 9.46 8.24 5.47
C VAL A 27 9.66 7.90 4.00
N ALA A 28 10.91 7.96 3.53
CA ALA A 28 11.25 7.45 2.21
C ALA A 28 11.12 5.92 2.22
N ALA A 29 10.42 5.36 1.23
CA ALA A 29 10.49 3.92 0.99
C ALA A 29 11.95 3.55 0.67
N ASP A 30 12.50 2.61 1.43
CA ASP A 30 13.86 2.11 1.23
C ASP A 30 13.80 0.63 0.83
N PRO A 31 14.37 0.19 -0.31
CA PRO A 31 14.92 1.05 -1.37
C PRO A 31 13.82 1.88 -2.05
N GLU A 32 14.17 3.02 -2.65
CA GLU A 32 13.18 3.79 -3.41
C GLU A 32 12.66 2.95 -4.58
N PRO A 33 11.34 2.72 -4.70
CA PRO A 33 10.80 1.91 -5.77
C PRO A 33 11.01 2.60 -7.12
N GLY A 34 11.33 1.82 -8.16
CA GLY A 34 11.63 2.31 -9.52
C GLY A 34 10.43 2.91 -10.27
N THR A 35 9.32 3.19 -9.58
CA THR A 35 8.11 3.82 -10.11
C THR A 35 8.25 5.35 -10.20
N LYS A 36 7.66 5.93 -11.24
CA LYS A 36 7.55 7.38 -11.42
C LYS A 36 6.29 7.96 -10.80
N ASP A 37 5.33 7.11 -10.42
CA ASP A 37 4.11 7.54 -9.77
C ASP A 37 4.37 7.85 -8.28
N PRO A 38 4.14 9.08 -7.81
CA PRO A 38 4.33 9.42 -6.39
C PRO A 38 3.42 8.63 -5.45
N PHE A 39 2.26 8.15 -5.90
CA PHE A 39 1.36 7.34 -5.09
C PHE A 39 1.85 5.89 -4.94
N ASP A 40 2.49 5.33 -5.95
CA ASP A 40 3.10 4.00 -5.83
C ASP A 40 4.23 3.99 -4.80
N ARG A 41 4.97 5.11 -4.66
CA ARG A 41 6.00 5.26 -3.62
C ARG A 41 5.42 5.28 -2.21
N LEU A 42 4.17 5.73 -2.07
CA LEU A 42 3.49 5.80 -0.79
C LEU A 42 3.09 4.43 -0.26
N LEU A 43 2.83 3.46 -1.13
CA LEU A 43 2.44 2.10 -0.74
C LEU A 43 3.51 1.41 0.13
N PRO A 44 4.77 1.26 -0.31
CA PRO A 44 5.82 0.69 0.53
C PRO A 44 6.15 1.58 1.74
N ALA A 45 6.13 2.91 1.62
CA ALA A 45 6.37 3.79 2.76
C ALA A 45 5.32 3.59 3.88
N ARG A 46 4.04 3.41 3.52
CA ARG A 46 2.99 3.06 4.48
C ARG A 46 3.22 1.69 5.10
N CYS A 47 3.59 0.69 4.30
CA CYS A 47 3.91 -0.65 4.78
C CYS A 47 5.03 -0.61 5.84
N ASP A 48 6.08 0.17 5.60
CA ASP A 48 7.20 0.33 6.55
C ASP A 48 6.74 0.98 7.87
N VAL A 49 5.97 2.08 7.78
CA VAL A 49 5.47 2.81 8.96
C VAL A 49 4.47 1.99 9.78
N GLU A 50 3.61 1.22 9.13
CA GLU A 50 2.56 0.44 9.78
C GLU A 50 3.01 -0.99 10.15
N GLY A 51 4.23 -1.40 9.77
CA GLY A 51 4.75 -2.74 10.01
C GLY A 51 4.02 -3.84 9.24
N LEU A 52 3.59 -3.55 8.01
CA LEU A 52 2.82 -4.44 7.15
C LEU A 52 3.60 -4.81 5.88
N LEU A 53 3.13 -5.84 5.17
CA LEU A 53 3.64 -6.21 3.85
C LEU A 53 2.67 -5.75 2.75
N LEU A 54 3.24 -5.38 1.60
CA LEU A 54 2.50 -5.02 0.40
C LEU A 54 2.12 -6.28 -0.37
N VAL A 55 0.82 -6.50 -0.57
CA VAL A 55 0.31 -7.51 -1.51
C VAL A 55 -0.07 -6.79 -2.79
N THR A 56 0.59 -7.10 -3.90
CA THR A 56 0.36 -6.45 -5.18
C THR A 56 0.65 -7.37 -6.36
N VAL A 57 -0.05 -7.16 -7.46
CA VAL A 57 0.24 -7.78 -8.78
C VAL A 57 1.10 -6.88 -9.67
N ASP A 58 1.44 -5.68 -9.20
CA ASP A 58 2.28 -4.74 -9.93
C ASP A 58 3.75 -5.20 -9.94
N ARG A 59 4.26 -5.41 -11.16
CA ARG A 59 5.63 -5.84 -11.41
C ARG A 59 6.67 -4.79 -11.04
N ALA A 60 6.31 -3.51 -11.04
CA ALA A 60 7.23 -2.44 -10.62
C ALA A 60 7.57 -2.52 -9.12
N LEU A 61 6.66 -3.08 -8.32
CA LEU A 61 6.80 -3.22 -6.88
C LEU A 61 7.12 -4.67 -6.44
N ALA A 62 6.98 -5.66 -7.33
CA ALA A 62 7.19 -7.07 -7.04
C ALA A 62 8.57 -7.39 -6.44
N GLY A 63 9.62 -6.64 -6.81
CA GLY A 63 10.98 -6.83 -6.29
C GLY A 63 11.31 -6.03 -5.03
N HIS A 64 10.37 -5.28 -4.47
CA HIS A 64 10.61 -4.42 -3.31
C HIS A 64 10.66 -5.25 -2.01
N ARG A 65 11.53 -4.87 -1.05
CA ARG A 65 11.74 -5.64 0.20
C ARG A 65 10.47 -5.82 1.07
N LEU A 66 9.51 -4.91 0.91
CA LEU A 66 8.24 -4.91 1.64
C LEU A 66 7.12 -5.65 0.90
N THR A 67 7.38 -6.16 -0.30
CA THR A 67 6.37 -6.91 -1.07
C THR A 67 6.33 -8.36 -0.62
N LEU A 68 5.12 -8.85 -0.36
CA LEU A 68 4.90 -10.26 -0.02
C LEU A 68 5.26 -11.13 -1.22
N THR A 69 6.14 -12.11 -0.99
CA THR A 69 6.52 -13.12 -1.99
C THR A 69 5.91 -14.46 -1.58
N PHE A 70 5.36 -15.21 -2.54
CA PHE A 70 4.79 -16.54 -2.33
C PHE A 70 5.77 -17.62 -2.83
#